data_AF-A0A7S0WEM6-F1
#
_entry.id   AF-A0A7S0WEM6-F1
#
_cell.length_a   1.000
_cell.length_b   1.000
_cell.length_c   1.000
_cell.angle_alpha   90.00
_cell.angle_beta   90.00
_cell.angle_gamma   90.00
#
_symmetry.space_group_name_H-M   'P 1'
#
loop_
_entity.id
_entity.type
_entity.pdbx_description
1 polymer ?
#
loop_
_entity_poly.entity_id
_entity_poly.type
_entity_poly.pdbx_seq_one_letter_code
_entity_poly.pdbx_strand_id
1 'polypeptide(L)'
;HATEVRYMLEYADFLASLTEDHNTRALFEKVLSEDHGLDRAQALVVWNRFVDFEYSRGDLQAIHKVEKRRAALYPEVAAVTSVGLSQVALRYRFADLWPTSTHHLELLGLSGEAARTQRGPARDPSEGLFSIAPPAPARHVPPLHAEPAPQGGKGG
;
A
#
# COMPACT_ATOMS: atom_id res chain seq x y z
N HIS A 1 -15.25 -9.00 1.23
CA HIS A 1 -14.20 -8.78 0.21
C HIS A 1 -14.01 -7.30 -0.12
N ALA A 2 -14.96 -6.57 -0.73
CA ALA A 2 -14.74 -5.14 -1.04
C ALA A 2 -14.42 -4.24 0.18
N THR A 3 -15.07 -4.48 1.33
CA THR A 3 -14.79 -3.77 2.59
C THR A 3 -13.40 -4.08 3.15
N GLU A 4 -12.90 -5.28 2.89
CA GLU A 4 -11.60 -5.76 3.37
C GLU A 4 -10.47 -5.07 2.59
N VAL A 5 -10.58 -4.99 1.26
CA VAL A 5 -9.65 -4.25 0.41
C VAL A 5 -9.59 -2.79 0.86
N ARG A 6 -10.74 -2.15 1.06
CA ARG A 6 -10.77 -0.75 1.55
C ARG A 6 -10.05 -0.63 2.90
N TYR A 7 -10.37 -1.47 3.87
CA TYR A 7 -9.70 -1.47 5.17
C TYR A 7 -8.18 -1.62 5.05
N MET A 8 -7.70 -2.51 4.20
CA MET A 8 -6.27 -2.71 3.95
C MET A 8 -5.60 -1.49 3.34
N LEU A 9 -6.26 -0.79 2.40
CA LEU A 9 -5.71 0.43 1.79
C LEU A 9 -5.63 1.58 2.81
N GLU A 10 -6.65 1.75 3.65
CA GLU A 10 -6.61 2.73 4.75
C GLU A 10 -5.49 2.40 5.74
N TYR A 11 -5.29 1.11 6.03
CA TYR A 11 -4.19 0.67 6.89
C TYR A 11 -2.82 0.89 6.25
N ALA A 12 -2.68 0.69 4.93
CA ALA A 12 -1.46 0.99 4.19
C ALA A 12 -1.14 2.50 4.24
N ASP A 13 -2.14 3.36 4.04
CA ASP A 13 -1.98 4.81 4.15
C ASP A 13 -1.57 5.24 5.56
N PHE A 14 -2.13 4.59 6.59
CA PHE A 14 -1.70 4.77 7.97
C PHE A 14 -0.23 4.38 8.19
N LEU A 15 0.21 3.19 7.75
CA LEU A 15 1.61 2.77 7.88
C LEU A 15 2.56 3.70 7.12
N ALA A 16 2.19 4.13 5.91
CA ALA A 16 2.96 5.11 5.15
C ALA A 16 3.09 6.44 5.90
N SER A 17 2.03 6.89 6.61
CA SER A 17 2.07 8.10 7.44
C SER A 17 3.07 7.99 8.61
N LEU A 18 3.30 6.78 9.11
CA LEU A 18 4.29 6.48 10.16
C LEU A 18 5.70 6.20 9.61
N THR A 19 5.93 6.37 8.30
CA THR A 19 7.21 6.04 7.63
C THR A 19 7.62 4.56 7.74
N GLU A 20 6.64 3.68 8.00
CA GLU A 20 6.82 2.23 8.11
C GLU A 20 6.84 1.58 6.71
N ASP A 21 7.75 2.04 5.85
CA ASP A 21 7.76 1.69 4.42
C ASP A 21 8.01 0.19 4.18
N HIS A 22 8.83 -0.46 5.01
CA HIS A 22 9.07 -1.91 4.92
C HIS A 22 7.79 -2.71 5.21
N ASN A 23 7.09 -2.35 6.28
CA ASN A 23 5.84 -2.98 6.69
C ASN A 23 4.71 -2.72 5.68
N THR A 24 4.67 -1.51 5.10
CA THR A 24 3.71 -1.15 4.06
C THR A 24 3.90 -2.01 2.81
N ARG A 25 5.15 -2.20 2.36
CA ARG A 25 5.47 -3.12 1.25
C ARG A 25 5.06 -4.56 1.57
N ALA A 26 5.40 -5.05 2.77
CA ALA A 26 5.04 -6.40 3.20
C ALA A 26 3.51 -6.60 3.21
N LEU A 27 2.74 -5.59 3.60
CA LEU A 27 1.29 -5.61 3.53
C LEU A 27 0.79 -5.75 2.09
N PHE A 28 1.28 -4.94 1.15
CA PHE A 28 0.90 -5.06 -0.26
C PHE A 28 1.21 -6.44 -0.83
N GLU A 29 2.42 -6.96 -0.60
CA GLU A 29 2.81 -8.29 -1.08
C GLU A 29 1.94 -9.40 -0.50
N LYS A 30 1.65 -9.32 0.80
CA LYS A 30 0.77 -10.27 1.48
C LYS A 30 -0.60 -10.25 0.83
N VAL A 31 -1.23 -9.09 0.70
CA VAL A 31 -2.59 -8.94 0.14
C VAL A 31 -2.68 -9.39 -1.33
N LEU A 32 -1.62 -9.15 -2.10
CA LEU A 32 -1.55 -9.56 -3.52
C LEU A 32 -1.18 -11.04 -3.70
N SER A 33 -0.89 -11.77 -2.64
CA SER A 33 -0.66 -13.22 -2.70
C SER A 33 -1.98 -13.96 -2.95
N GLU A 34 -1.91 -15.10 -3.66
CA GLU A 34 -3.07 -15.85 -4.16
C GLU A 34 -4.07 -16.30 -3.07
N ASP A 35 -3.61 -16.37 -1.82
CA ASP A 35 -4.36 -16.87 -0.66
C ASP A 35 -5.52 -15.94 -0.21
N HIS A 36 -5.54 -14.67 -0.63
CA HIS A 36 -6.53 -13.70 -0.16
C HIS A 36 -7.84 -13.65 -0.95
N GLY A 37 -7.99 -14.48 -1.99
CA GLY A 37 -9.25 -14.61 -2.73
C GLY A 37 -9.76 -13.31 -3.39
N LEU A 38 -8.85 -12.38 -3.70
CA LEU A 38 -9.19 -11.13 -4.38
C LEU A 38 -9.65 -11.40 -5.81
N ASP A 39 -10.75 -10.76 -6.21
CA ASP A 39 -11.10 -10.72 -7.62
C ASP A 39 -10.10 -9.86 -8.41
N ARG A 40 -10.10 -10.01 -9.74
CA ARG A 40 -9.18 -9.28 -10.63
C ARG A 40 -9.32 -7.76 -10.54
N ALA A 41 -10.52 -7.24 -10.30
CA ALA A 41 -10.74 -5.79 -10.19
C ALA A 41 -10.22 -5.25 -8.86
N GLN A 42 -10.45 -5.97 -7.76
CA GLN A 42 -9.94 -5.66 -6.43
C GLN A 42 -8.42 -5.69 -6.39
N ALA A 43 -7.81 -6.74 -6.93
CA ALA A 43 -6.35 -6.84 -7.03
C ALA A 43 -5.77 -5.68 -7.84
N LEU A 44 -6.44 -5.25 -8.93
CA LEU A 44 -6.00 -4.08 -9.71
C LEU A 44 -5.99 -2.78 -8.89
N VAL A 45 -6.98 -2.56 -8.03
CA VAL A 45 -7.00 -1.39 -7.13
C VAL A 45 -5.79 -1.42 -6.19
N VAL A 46 -5.49 -2.58 -5.60
CA VAL A 46 -4.31 -2.75 -4.73
C VAL A 46 -3.02 -2.52 -5.50
N TRP A 47 -2.89 -3.06 -6.71
CA TRP A 47 -1.73 -2.82 -7.59
C TRP A 47 -1.53 -1.35 -7.92
N ASN A 48 -2.61 -0.62 -8.23
CA ASN A 48 -2.53 0.81 -8.51
C ASN A 48 -2.04 1.57 -7.27
N ARG A 49 -2.54 1.24 -6.08
CA ARG A 49 -2.07 1.85 -4.84
C ARG A 49 -0.62 1.51 -4.52
N PHE A 50 -0.18 0.29 -4.83
CA PHE A 50 1.22 -0.10 -4.62
C PHE A 50 2.17 0.67 -5.55
N VAL A 51 1.79 0.86 -6.82
CA VAL A 51 2.57 1.70 -7.75
C VAL A 51 2.64 3.15 -7.26
N ASP A 52 1.51 3.73 -6.83
CA ASP A 52 1.48 5.09 -6.27
C ASP A 52 2.35 5.22 -5.01
N PHE A 53 2.32 4.22 -4.14
CA PHE A 53 3.18 4.16 -2.97
C PHE A 53 4.66 4.19 -3.37
N GLU A 54 5.09 3.35 -4.31
CA GLU A 54 6.49 3.33 -4.76
C GLU A 54 6.88 4.61 -5.52
N TYR A 55 5.98 5.26 -6.25
CA TYR A 55 6.28 6.58 -6.82
C TYR A 55 6.59 7.63 -5.72
N SER A 56 5.98 7.50 -4.55
CA SER A 56 6.17 8.44 -3.44
C SER A 56 7.31 8.10 -2.48
N ARG A 57 7.61 6.81 -2.27
CA ARG A 57 8.57 6.30 -1.25
C ARG A 57 9.69 5.42 -1.81
N GLY A 58 9.56 4.96 -3.04
CA GLY A 58 10.46 4.00 -3.65
C GLY A 58 11.66 4.63 -4.33
N ASP A 59 12.67 3.80 -4.60
CA ASP A 59 13.71 4.15 -5.57
C ASP A 59 13.27 3.72 -6.99
N LEU A 60 14.06 4.13 -7.99
CA LEU A 60 13.73 3.83 -9.38
C LEU A 60 13.67 2.31 -9.66
N GLN A 61 14.44 1.49 -8.94
CA GLN A 61 14.45 0.05 -9.13
C GLN A 61 13.18 -0.61 -8.58
N ALA A 62 12.74 -0.21 -7.39
CA ALA A 62 11.50 -0.66 -6.77
C ALA A 62 10.29 -0.31 -7.64
N ILE A 63 10.24 0.93 -8.14
CA ILE A 63 9.21 1.40 -9.07
C ILE A 63 9.13 0.50 -10.31
N HIS A 64 10.25 0.28 -10.99
CA HIS A 64 10.27 -0.58 -12.19
C HIS A 64 9.84 -2.02 -11.91
N LYS A 65 10.20 -2.58 -10.73
CA LYS A 65 9.80 -3.94 -10.36
C LYS A 65 8.28 -4.05 -10.21
N VAL A 66 7.66 -3.12 -9.49
CA VAL A 66 6.20 -3.14 -9.26
C VAL A 66 5.44 -2.86 -10.56
N GLU A 67 5.87 -1.88 -11.35
CA GLU A 67 5.26 -1.59 -12.67
C GLU A 67 5.34 -2.79 -13.60
N LYS A 68 6.49 -3.46 -13.69
CA LYS A 68 6.67 -4.64 -14.55
C LYS A 68 5.78 -5.80 -14.11
N ARG A 69 5.65 -6.03 -12.81
CA ARG A 69 4.76 -7.07 -12.26
C ARG A 69 3.29 -6.77 -12.56
N ARG A 70 2.84 -5.53 -12.32
CA ARG A 70 1.48 -5.11 -12.67
C ARG A 70 1.22 -5.25 -14.18
N ALA A 71 2.17 -4.84 -15.02
CA ALA A 71 2.03 -4.91 -16.47
C ALA A 71 1.93 -6.34 -17.01
N ALA A 72 2.63 -7.30 -16.38
CA ALA A 72 2.51 -8.71 -16.75
C ALA A 72 1.11 -9.29 -16.46
N LEU A 73 0.43 -8.79 -15.43
CA LEU A 73 -0.90 -9.24 -15.01
C LEU A 73 -2.04 -8.46 -15.68
N TYR A 74 -1.81 -7.17 -15.97
CA TYR A 74 -2.79 -6.20 -16.50
C TYR A 74 -2.21 -5.46 -17.72
N PRO A 75 -1.95 -6.15 -18.84
CA PRO A 75 -1.40 -5.53 -20.05
C PRO A 75 -2.27 -4.39 -20.59
N GLU A 76 -3.59 -4.48 -20.40
CA GLU A 76 -4.58 -3.47 -20.79
C GLU A 76 -4.37 -2.11 -20.10
N VAL A 77 -3.93 -2.13 -18.84
CA VAL A 77 -3.62 -0.91 -18.07
C VAL A 77 -2.22 -0.40 -18.43
N ALA A 78 -1.28 -1.33 -18.61
CA ALA A 78 0.11 -1.00 -18.93
C ALA A 78 0.27 -0.28 -20.26
N ALA A 79 -0.57 -0.58 -21.25
CA ALA A 79 -0.54 0.06 -22.57
C ALA A 79 -0.66 1.60 -22.48
N VAL A 80 -1.34 2.12 -21.47
CA VAL A 80 -1.53 3.57 -21.26
C VAL A 80 -0.53 4.12 -20.24
N THR A 81 -0.35 3.43 -19.11
CA THR A 81 0.38 4.00 -17.96
C THR A 81 1.86 3.63 -17.90
N SER A 82 2.30 2.60 -18.63
CA SER A 82 3.62 1.98 -18.45
C SER A 82 4.51 2.10 -19.69
N VAL A 83 4.23 3.07 -20.57
CA VAL A 83 4.96 3.26 -21.82
C VAL A 83 5.40 4.72 -21.99
N GLY A 84 6.68 4.92 -22.34
CA GLY A 84 7.22 6.19 -22.84
C GLY A 84 6.96 7.39 -21.93
N LEU A 85 6.43 8.47 -22.51
CA LEU A 85 6.24 9.75 -21.83
C LEU A 85 5.12 9.71 -20.77
N SER A 86 4.09 8.89 -20.96
CA SER A 86 2.99 8.74 -20.00
C SER A 86 3.51 8.19 -18.67
N GLN A 87 4.40 7.20 -18.72
CA GLN A 87 5.04 6.63 -17.54
C GLN A 87 5.90 7.66 -16.80
N VAL A 88 6.67 8.45 -17.55
CA VAL A 88 7.48 9.55 -16.98
C VAL A 88 6.57 10.57 -16.29
N ALA A 89 5.47 10.96 -16.93
CA ALA A 89 4.52 11.91 -16.36
C ALA A 89 3.91 11.39 -15.03
N LEU A 90 3.59 10.10 -14.96
CA LEU A 90 3.04 9.47 -13.76
C LEU A 90 4.04 9.36 -12.60
N ARG A 91 5.32 9.06 -12.90
CA ARG A 91 6.38 8.94 -11.88
C ARG A 91 6.72 10.26 -11.23
N TYR A 92 6.68 11.36 -11.99
CA TYR A 92 7.09 12.68 -11.52
C TYR A 92 5.92 13.61 -11.17
N ARG A 93 4.69 13.08 -11.10
CA ARG A 93 3.55 13.81 -10.55
C ARG A 93 3.66 13.89 -9.03
N PHE A 94 3.10 14.94 -8.44
CA PHE A 94 2.97 15.05 -6.99
C PHE A 94 1.60 15.58 -6.63
N ALA A 95 0.83 14.81 -5.85
CA ALA A 95 -0.57 15.14 -5.56
C ALA A 95 -1.37 15.45 -6.84
N ASP A 96 -1.88 16.67 -6.99
CA ASP A 96 -2.59 17.21 -8.14
C ASP A 96 -1.68 17.94 -9.15
N LEU A 97 -0.39 18.10 -8.85
CA LEU A 97 0.59 18.70 -9.74
C LEU A 97 1.10 17.69 -10.77
N TRP A 98 0.99 18.08 -12.04
CA TRP A 98 1.48 17.32 -13.20
C TRP A 98 2.65 18.04 -13.87
N PRO A 99 3.62 17.31 -14.44
CA PRO A 99 4.79 17.91 -15.10
C PRO A 99 4.47 18.56 -16.44
N THR A 100 3.24 18.41 -16.95
CA THR A 100 2.78 18.97 -18.22
C THR A 100 1.36 19.52 -18.09
N SER A 101 0.93 20.33 -19.07
CA SER A 101 -0.43 20.87 -19.12
C SER A 101 -1.49 19.79 -19.34
N THR A 102 -2.73 20.07 -18.94
CA THR A 102 -3.89 19.17 -19.09
C THR A 102 -4.09 18.69 -20.53
N HIS A 103 -3.92 19.58 -21.51
CA HIS A 103 -3.98 19.24 -22.93
C HIS A 103 -2.94 18.18 -23.33
N HIS A 104 -1.70 18.25 -22.81
CA HIS A 104 -0.70 17.22 -23.08
C HIS A 104 -1.04 15.90 -22.37
N LEU A 105 -1.62 15.95 -21.17
CA LEU A 105 -2.10 14.75 -20.48
C LEU A 105 -3.23 14.06 -21.26
N GLU A 106 -4.09 14.82 -21.93
CA GLU A 106 -5.10 14.28 -22.84
C GLU A 106 -4.48 13.51 -24.01
N LEU A 107 -3.47 14.09 -24.67
CA LEU A 107 -2.76 13.42 -25.75
C LEU A 107 -2.01 12.16 -25.28
N LEU A 108 -1.60 12.12 -24.02
CA LEU A 108 -0.93 10.98 -23.39
C LEU A 108 -1.90 9.90 -22.86
N GLY A 109 -3.22 10.12 -22.97
CA GLY A 109 -4.23 9.22 -22.43
C GLY A 109 -4.33 9.23 -20.90
N LEU A 110 -3.82 10.28 -20.25
CA LEU A 110 -3.76 10.43 -18.79
C LEU A 110 -4.86 11.32 -18.20
N SER A 111 -5.82 11.84 -19.00
CA SER A 111 -6.87 12.73 -18.49
C SER A 111 -7.69 12.10 -17.36
N GLY A 112 -7.97 10.80 -17.45
CA GLY A 112 -8.68 10.08 -16.40
C GLY A 112 -7.90 10.03 -15.08
N GLU A 113 -6.58 9.92 -15.16
CA GLU A 113 -5.70 9.87 -13.99
C GLU A 113 -5.52 11.26 -13.36
N ALA A 114 -5.43 12.30 -14.20
CA ALA A 114 -5.45 13.70 -13.76
C ALA A 114 -6.76 14.08 -13.06
N ALA A 115 -7.90 13.61 -13.58
CA ALA A 115 -9.19 13.85 -12.96
C ALA A 115 -9.37 13.11 -11.62
N ARG A 116 -8.75 11.93 -11.45
CA ARG A 116 -8.76 11.17 -10.18
C ARG A 116 -7.99 11.87 -9.08
N THR A 117 -6.84 12.46 -9.41
CA THR A 117 -5.98 13.16 -8.44
C THR A 117 -6.64 14.43 -7.90
N GLN A 118 -7.37 15.17 -8.74
CA GLN A 118 -8.16 16.34 -8.30
C GLN A 118 -9.38 15.99 -7.44
N ARG A 119 -9.83 14.73 -7.49
CA ARG A 119 -10.99 14.23 -6.76
C ARG A 119 -10.63 13.42 -5.51
N GLY A 120 -9.35 13.45 -5.08
CA GLY A 120 -8.96 12.90 -3.79
C GLY A 120 -9.82 13.47 -2.66
N PRO A 121 -10.03 12.73 -1.55
CA PRO A 121 -10.82 13.25 -0.44
C PRO A 121 -10.24 14.61 -0.07
N ALA A 122 -11.09 15.64 0.01
CA ALA A 122 -10.68 16.95 0.48
C ALA A 122 -9.95 16.74 1.82
N ARG A 123 -8.62 16.76 1.80
CA ARG A 123 -7.83 16.73 3.02
C ARG A 123 -8.00 18.11 3.60
N ASP A 124 -8.87 18.21 4.60
CA ASP A 124 -8.93 19.40 5.42
C ASP A 124 -7.52 19.65 5.96
N PRO A 125 -6.88 20.80 5.67
CA PRO A 125 -5.56 21.10 6.18
C PRO A 125 -5.49 21.09 7.72
N SER A 126 -6.62 21.07 8.44
CA SER A 126 -6.66 20.89 9.89
C SER A 126 -6.54 19.43 10.38
N GLU A 127 -6.57 18.42 9.52
CA GLU A 127 -6.38 17.00 9.89
C GLU A 127 -4.89 16.61 10.04
N GLY A 128 -3.98 17.58 9.95
CA GLY A 128 -2.55 17.40 10.22
C GLY A 128 -2.25 17.35 11.71
N LEU A 129 -2.59 16.24 12.38
CA LEU A 129 -2.05 15.72 13.65
C LEU A 129 -3.13 14.82 14.28
N PHE A 130 -3.34 13.62 13.74
CA PHE A 130 -3.95 12.56 14.54
C PHE A 130 -3.00 12.29 15.72
N SER A 131 -3.33 12.84 16.88
CA SER A 131 -2.71 12.48 18.15
C SER A 131 -3.14 11.04 18.47
N ILE A 132 -2.38 10.08 17.98
CA ILE A 132 -2.51 8.69 18.39
C ILE A 132 -1.83 8.60 19.75
N ALA A 133 -2.65 8.64 20.81
CA ALA A 133 -2.17 8.29 22.14
C ALA A 133 -1.53 6.88 22.08
N PRO A 134 -0.33 6.68 22.65
CA PRO A 134 0.32 5.38 22.59
C PRO A 134 -0.56 4.31 23.27
N PRO A 135 -0.63 3.08 22.73
CA PRO A 135 -1.36 2.01 23.38
C PRO A 135 -0.74 1.72 24.75
N ALA A 136 -1.59 1.52 25.76
CA ALA A 136 -1.18 1.24 27.14
C ALA A 136 -0.19 0.06 27.20
N PRO A 137 0.81 0.11 28.11
CA PRO A 137 1.84 -0.94 28.19
C PRO A 137 1.20 -2.31 28.41
N ALA A 138 1.65 -3.29 27.61
CA ALA A 138 1.18 -4.67 27.67
C ALA A 138 1.29 -5.21 29.10
N ARG A 139 0.17 -5.70 29.65
CA ARG A 139 0.18 -6.38 30.95
C ARG A 139 1.06 -7.62 30.83
N HIS A 140 2.02 -7.72 31.75
CA HIS A 140 2.97 -8.83 31.86
C HIS A 140 2.20 -10.17 31.87
N VAL A 141 2.34 -10.95 30.80
CA VAL A 141 1.80 -12.32 30.74
C VAL A 141 2.80 -13.23 31.45
N PRO A 142 2.44 -13.92 32.55
CA PRO A 142 3.35 -14.86 33.19
C PRO A 142 3.62 -16.06 32.26
N PRO A 143 4.84 -16.63 32.27
CA PRO A 143 5.19 -17.73 31.39
C PRO A 143 4.34 -18.98 31.68
N LEU A 144 3.77 -19.58 30.62
CA LEU A 144 3.20 -20.92 30.67
C LEU A 144 4.32 -21.95 30.81
N HIS A 145 4.07 -22.96 31.66
CA HIS A 145 4.85 -24.17 31.92
C HIS A 145 5.87 -24.07 33.08
N ALA A 146 5.37 -24.29 34.29
CA ALA A 146 6.15 -24.97 35.32
C ALA A 146 5.94 -26.48 35.13
N GLU A 147 7.02 -27.19 34.80
CA GLU A 147 7.09 -28.64 34.73
C GLU A 147 6.82 -29.24 36.13
N PRO A 148 5.95 -30.26 36.28
CA PRO A 148 5.70 -30.86 37.58
C PRO A 148 6.89 -31.72 38.03
N ALA A 149 7.42 -31.44 39.22
CA ALA A 149 8.46 -32.22 39.86
C ALA A 149 8.02 -33.69 40.09
N PRO A 150 8.92 -34.68 39.93
CA PRO A 150 8.60 -36.08 40.20
C PRO A 150 8.44 -36.33 41.71
N GLN A 151 7.30 -36.86 42.11
CA GLN A 151 7.02 -37.26 43.49
C GLN A 151 7.75 -38.58 43.84
N GLY A 152 8.66 -38.48 44.82
CA GLY A 152 8.71 -39.34 46.01
C GLY A 152 8.92 -40.85 45.86
N GLY A 153 10.09 -41.30 46.33
CA GLY A 153 10.31 -42.72 46.68
C GLY A 153 11.45 -42.89 47.67
N LYS A 154 11.18 -42.76 48.97
CA LYS A 154 11.96 -43.42 50.03
C LYS A 154 11.02 -43.92 51.12
N GLY A 155 10.88 -45.25 51.17
CA GLY A 155 10.40 -45.97 52.34
C GLY A 155 11.51 -46.09 53.39
N GLY A 156 11.08 -46.21 54.64
CA GLY A 156 11.91 -46.31 55.84
C GLY A 156 11.13 -45.82 57.04
#